data_AF-A0A1I0K5E9-F1
#
_entry.id   AF-A0A1I0K5E9-F1
#
_cell.length_a   1.000
_cell.length_b   1.000
_cell.length_c   1.000
_cell.angle_alpha   90.00
_cell.angle_beta   90.00
_cell.angle_gamma   90.00
#
_symmetry.space_group_name_H-M   'P 1'
#
loop_
_entity.id
_entity.type
_entity.pdbx_description
1 polymer ?
#
loop_
_entity_poly.entity_id
_entity_poly.type
_entity_poly.pdbx_seq_one_letter_code
_entity_poly.pdbx_strand_id
1 'polypeptide(L)' 'AFGVLKNDYGFQRFLLRGKKKVKLEILLLSMGYNLNKLHKKIQNERTGSYLFDLKASA' A
#
# COMPACT_ATOMS: atom_id res chain seq x y z
N ALA A 1 0.15 -4.63 7.25
CA ALA A 1 -0.39 -3.54 6.39
C ALA A 1 -1.64 -2.88 6.99
N PHE A 2 -2.64 -3.66 7.45
CA PHE A 2 -3.89 -3.08 7.99
C PHE A 2 -3.68 -2.16 9.21
N GLY A 3 -2.75 -2.48 10.12
CA GLY A 3 -2.41 -1.62 11.26
C GLY A 3 -1.86 -0.25 10.86
N VAL A 4 -1.00 -0.20 9.84
CA VAL A 4 -0.46 1.05 9.27
C VAL A 4 -1.57 1.90 8.67
N LEU A 5 -2.49 1.29 7.91
CA LEU A 5 -3.63 2.01 7.36
C LEU A 5 -4.52 2.61 8.46
N LYS A 6 -4.78 1.85 9.52
CA LYS A 6 -5.68 2.25 10.61
C LYS A 6 -5.11 3.35 11.49
N ASN A 7 -3.85 3.21 11.94
CA ASN A 7 -3.21 4.17 12.84
C ASN A 7 -2.46 5.29 12.10
N ASP A 8 -1.61 4.96 11.12
CA ASP A 8 -0.72 5.95 10.50
C ASP A 8 -1.43 6.81 9.45
N TYR A 9 -2.44 6.27 8.77
CA TYR A 9 -3.23 7.00 7.77
C TYR A 9 -4.59 7.49 8.32
N GLY A 10 -4.85 7.30 9.61
CA GLY A 10 -6.11 7.73 10.24
C GLY A 10 -7.36 7.03 9.68
N PHE A 11 -7.21 5.86 9.03
CA PHE A 11 -8.35 5.16 8.45
C PHE A 11 -9.24 4.57 9.55
N GLN A 12 -10.39 5.21 9.79
CA GLN A 12 -11.34 4.79 10.83
C GLN A 12 -12.31 3.72 10.32
N ARG A 13 -12.88 3.92 9.13
CA ARG A 13 -13.90 3.05 8.53
C ARG A 13 -14.08 3.30 7.04
N PHE A 14 -14.65 2.32 6.34
CA PHE A 14 -15.17 2.50 4.99
C PHE A 14 -16.37 3.45 5.00
N LEU A 15 -16.47 4.29 3.96
CA LEU A 15 -17.54 5.28 3.83
C LEU A 15 -18.76 4.69 3.14
N LEU A 16 -18.55 3.83 2.14
CA LEU A 16 -19.63 3.23 1.37
C LEU A 16 -20.13 1.94 2.01
N ARG A 17 -21.42 1.68 1.81
CA ARG A 17 -22.09 0.46 2.28
C ARG A 17 -22.35 -0.50 1.13
N GLY A 18 -22.33 -1.79 1.43
CA GLY A 18 -22.59 -2.87 0.47
C GLY A 18 -21.31 -3.48 -0.13
N LYS A 19 -21.32 -4.80 -0.33
CA LYS A 19 -20.13 -5.60 -0.66
C LYS A 19 -19.35 -5.07 -1.88
N LYS A 20 -20.04 -4.70 -2.96
CA LYS A 20 -19.39 -4.19 -4.20
C LYS A 20 -18.65 -2.87 -3.97
N LYS A 21 -19.27 -1.94 -3.23
CA LYS A 21 -18.70 -0.62 -2.96
C LYS A 21 -17.53 -0.69 -1.97
N VAL A 22 -17.67 -1.50 -0.92
CA VAL A 22 -16.57 -1.76 0.04
C VAL A 22 -15.38 -2.39 -0.67
N LYS A 23 -15.60 -3.34 -1.61
CA LYS A 23 -14.52 -3.93 -2.40
C LYS A 23 -13.77 -2.88 -3.24
N LEU A 24 -14.49 -1.90 -3.78
CA LEU A 24 -13.89 -0.78 -4.52
C LEU A 24 -13.07 0.13 -3.59
N GLU A 25 -13.56 0.45 -2.40
CA GLU A 25 -12.77 1.22 -1.42
C GLU A 25 -11.51 0.47 -0.97
N ILE A 26 -11.58 -0.85 -0.74
CA ILE A 26 -10.40 -1.67 -0.42
C ILE A 26 -9.39 -1.61 -1.57
N LEU A 27 -9.84 -1.69 -2.82
CA LEU A 27 -8.98 -1.60 -4.00
C LEU A 27 -8.28 -0.24 -4.05
N LEU A 28 -9.03 0.86 -3.93
CA LEU A 28 -8.47 2.21 -3.94
C LEU A 28 -7.49 2.44 -2.78
N LEU A 29 -7.82 1.97 -1.58
CA LEU A 29 -6.97 2.07 -0.39
C LEU A 29 -5.64 1.33 -0.58
N SER A 30 -5.70 0.12 -1.14
CA SER A 30 -4.49 -0.67 -1.41
C SER A 30 -3.63 -0.05 -2.53
N MET A 31 -4.24 0.51 -3.57
CA MET A 31 -3.51 1.28 -4.60
C MET A 31 -2.82 2.50 -4.01
N GLY A 32 -3.54 3.34 -3.25
CA GLY A 32 -2.98 4.52 -2.61
C GLY A 32 -1.83 4.20 -1.65
N TYR A 33 -1.95 3.12 -0.88
CA TYR A 33 -0.88 2.64 0.00
C TYR A 33 0.38 2.25 -0.78
N ASN A 34 0.23 1.51 -1.87
CA ASN A 34 1.36 1.09 -2.70
C ASN A 34 2.03 2.29 -3.40
N LEU A 35 1.24 3.26 -3.88
CA LEU A 35 1.75 4.51 -4.44
C LEU A 35 2.56 5.29 -3.42
N ASN A 36 2.07 5.44 -2.19
CA ASN A 36 2.83 6.09 -1.12
C ASN A 36 4.12 5.35 -0.77
N LYS A 37 4.10 4.01 -0.79
CA LYS A 37 5.31 3.21 -0.56
C LYS A 37 6.33 3.42 -1.68
N LEU A 38 5.88 3.47 -2.94
CA LEU A 38 6.74 3.76 -4.09
C LEU A 38 7.28 5.19 -4.03
N HIS A 39 6.43 6.17 -3.75
CA HIS A 39 6.81 7.57 -3.61
C HIS A 39 7.89 7.75 -2.54
N LYS A 40 7.72 7.14 -1.35
CA LYS A 40 8.75 7.11 -0.31
C LYS A 40 10.02 6.41 -0.76
N LYS A 41 9.93 5.35 -1.57
CA LYS A 41 11.11 4.66 -2.12
C LYS A 41 11.90 5.56 -3.07
N ILE A 42 11.21 6.33 -3.91
CA ILE A 42 11.79 7.31 -4.83
C ILE A 42 12.46 8.44 -4.04
N GLN A 43 11.75 9.06 -3.09
CA GLN A 43 12.29 10.16 -2.27
C GLN A 43 13.54 9.79 -1.47
N ASN A 44 13.71 8.51 -1.13
CA ASN A 44 14.90 8.02 -0.43
C ASN A 44 15.99 7.51 -1.39
N GLU A 45 15.88 7.73 -2.71
CA GLU A 45 16.83 7.27 -3.72
C GLU A 45 17.09 5.75 -3.67
N ARG A 46 16.10 4.96 -3.21
CA ARG A 46 16.19 3.50 -3.09
C ARG A 46 15.64 2.76 -4.30
N THR A 47 15.28 3.47 -5.36
CA THR A 47 14.81 2.89 -6.62
C THR A 47 15.91 2.00 -7.21
N GLY A 48 15.57 0.78 -7.64
CA GLY A 48 16.57 -0.22 -8.08
C GLY A 48 17.18 -1.10 -6.98
N SER A 49 17.01 -0.75 -5.69
CA SER A 49 17.40 -1.64 -4.59
C SER A 49 16.29 -2.64 -4.22
N TYR A 50 16.68 -3.88 -3.91
CA TYR A 50 15.78 -4.92 -3.41
C TYR A 50 15.84 -4.97 -1.88
N LEU A 51 14.71 -5.33 -1.25
CA LEU A 51 14.66 -5.47 0.21
C LEU A 51 15.38 -6.73 0.68
N PHE A 52 15.45 -7.74 -0.19
CA PHE A 52 16.13 -9.01 0.01
C PHE A 52 17.00 -9.27 -1.22
N ASP A 53 18.05 -10.05 -1.05
CA ASP A 53 18.90 -10.44 -2.18
C ASP A 53 18.08 -11.17 -3.24
N LEU A 54 18.36 -10.84 -4.49
CA LEU A 54 17.81 -11.59 -5.61
C LEU A 54 18.34 -13.01 -5.54
N LYS A 55 17.46 -14.00 -5.45
CA LYS A 55 17.85 -15.38 -5.70
C LYS A 55 18.40 -15.46 -7.13
N ALA A 56 19.58 -16.07 -7.29
CA ALA A 56 20.09 -16.38 -8.61
C ALA A 56 19.03 -17.20 -9.35
N SER A 57 18.63 -16.74 -10.54
CA SER A 57 17.82 -17.52 -11.46
C SER A 57 18.60 -18.79 -11.83
N ALA A 58 17.96 -19.94 -11.71
CA ALA A 58 18.52 -21.24 -12.11
C ALA A 58 18.67 -21.34 -13.63
#